data_AF-A0A853BM47-F1
#
_entry.id   AF-A0A853BM47-F1
#
_cell.length_a   1.000
_cell.length_b   1.000
_cell.length_c   1.000
_cell.angle_alpha   90.00
_cell.angle_beta   90.00
_cell.angle_gamma   90.00
#
_symmetry.space_group_name_H-M   'P 1'
#
loop_
_entity.id
_entity.type
_entity.pdbx_description
1 polymer ?
#
loop_
_entity_poly.entity_id
_entity_poly.type
_entity_poly.pdbx_seq_one_letter_code
_entity_poly.pdbx_strand_id
1 'polypeptide(L)'
;MNGSGGVVSTAEDLARWLIVHSNGGAAADGTRLVSESALDTLHTPGPAGGDYAMGWDLDRSGDRVTRIHHGGALFTASAEQILLPGEGGEPGYGIAVAFNSAGALGAEQMTIIEGLVEIVEGGGQPAAPVRVTAISDAAMAVLIAAALVVGALRVRRAGAWARRRARRSAPLLVLTLAPRLVPVALCLLLPAIAGLVMGARDVTWEAAWYGWPALVVWAVVAAAASAAVLAARVLHLVRERRSPAPPDATRPPAPRPTPAT
;
A
#
# COMPACT_ATOMS: atom_id res chain seq x y z
N MET A 1 9.07 -8.80 20.96
CA MET A 1 9.06 -9.96 20.04
C MET A 1 7.84 -10.79 20.40
N ASN A 2 7.01 -11.14 19.42
CA ASN A 2 5.87 -12.04 19.61
C ASN A 2 6.14 -13.35 18.85
N GLY A 3 5.33 -14.38 19.08
CA GLY A 3 5.55 -15.69 18.45
C GLY A 3 5.29 -15.71 16.94
N SER A 4 4.63 -14.70 16.38
CA SER A 4 4.26 -14.61 14.96
C SER A 4 5.27 -13.84 14.10
N GLY A 5 6.34 -13.29 14.69
CA GLY A 5 7.34 -12.52 13.95
C GLY A 5 8.37 -11.79 14.82
N GLY A 6 9.38 -11.20 14.18
CA GLY A 6 10.43 -10.42 14.85
C GLY A 6 11.65 -11.21 15.30
N VAL A 7 11.80 -12.46 14.84
CA VAL A 7 13.08 -13.16 14.88
C VAL A 7 14.04 -12.43 13.94
N VAL A 8 15.22 -12.09 14.46
CA VAL A 8 16.31 -11.49 13.68
C VAL A 8 17.30 -12.59 13.36
N SER A 9 17.64 -12.76 12.08
CA SER A 9 18.46 -13.84 11.56
C SER A 9 19.25 -13.38 10.34
N THR A 10 20.10 -14.25 9.80
CA THR A 10 20.80 -14.06 8.53
C THR A 10 20.38 -15.13 7.52
N ALA A 11 20.65 -14.89 6.22
CA ALA A 11 20.41 -15.91 5.20
C ALA A 11 21.18 -17.21 5.48
N GLU A 12 22.39 -17.12 6.03
CA GLU A 12 23.20 -18.27 6.45
C GLU A 12 22.54 -19.06 7.58
N ASP A 13 22.03 -18.37 8.60
CA ASP A 13 21.33 -19.01 9.71
C ASP A 13 20.03 -19.69 9.24
N LEU A 14 19.29 -19.03 8.33
CA LEU A 14 18.11 -19.60 7.70
C LEU A 14 18.46 -20.80 6.82
N ALA A 15 19.56 -20.77 6.07
CA ALA A 15 20.02 -21.92 5.29
C ALA A 15 20.38 -23.11 6.20
N ARG A 16 21.07 -22.86 7.33
CA ARG A 16 21.34 -23.90 8.34
C ARG A 16 20.05 -24.46 8.95
N TRP A 17 19.04 -23.64 9.13
CA TRP A 17 17.71 -24.09 9.54
C TRP A 17 17.03 -24.95 8.47
N LEU A 18 17.12 -24.57 7.19
CA LEU A 18 16.59 -25.36 6.08
C LEU A 18 17.28 -26.73 5.94
N ILE A 19 18.58 -26.83 6.24
CA ILE A 19 19.28 -28.12 6.31
C ILE A 19 18.63 -29.06 7.33
N VAL A 20 18.23 -28.53 8.50
CA VAL A 20 17.52 -29.33 9.53
C VAL A 20 16.22 -29.88 8.97
N HIS A 21 15.46 -29.05 8.25
CA HIS A 21 14.21 -29.48 7.61
C HIS A 21 14.43 -30.52 6.50
N SER A 22 15.47 -30.37 5.68
CA SER A 22 15.75 -31.30 4.58
C SER A 22 16.41 -32.60 5.04
N ASN A 23 17.04 -32.61 6.23
CA ASN A 23 17.83 -33.74 6.74
C ASN A 23 17.13 -34.44 7.92
N GLY A 24 15.80 -34.59 7.85
CA GLY A 24 15.01 -35.34 8.82
C GLY A 24 15.17 -34.85 10.26
N GLY A 25 15.46 -33.56 10.46
CA GLY A 25 15.58 -32.91 11.78
C GLY A 25 17.00 -32.87 12.35
N ALA A 26 18.01 -33.26 11.58
CA ALA A 26 19.41 -33.17 11.97
C ALA A 26 20.13 -31.98 11.32
N ALA A 27 20.93 -31.25 12.10
CA ALA A 27 21.81 -30.22 11.58
C ALA A 27 22.94 -30.83 10.72
N ALA A 28 23.70 -29.96 10.03
CA ALA A 28 24.79 -30.38 9.14
C ALA A 28 25.91 -31.19 9.85
N ASP A 29 26.09 -30.99 11.16
CA ASP A 29 27.04 -31.74 12.00
C ASP A 29 26.49 -33.08 12.52
N GLY A 30 25.26 -33.44 12.14
CA GLY A 30 24.57 -34.65 12.59
C GLY A 30 23.80 -34.49 13.91
N THR A 31 23.85 -33.33 14.57
CA THR A 31 23.09 -33.09 15.80
C THR A 31 21.60 -33.08 15.50
N ARG A 32 20.84 -33.99 16.13
CA ARG A 32 19.38 -34.04 15.99
C ARG A 32 18.73 -32.95 16.84
N LEU A 33 18.06 -31.99 16.17
CA LEU A 33 17.32 -30.90 16.81
C LEU A 33 15.82 -31.19 16.89
N VAL A 34 15.28 -31.90 15.89
CA VAL A 34 13.86 -32.23 15.78
C VAL A 34 13.73 -33.71 15.38
N SER A 35 12.66 -34.39 15.81
CA SER A 35 12.37 -35.74 15.30
C SER A 35 11.78 -35.65 13.89
N GLU A 36 12.03 -36.66 13.07
CA GLU A 36 11.48 -36.75 11.71
C GLU A 36 9.95 -36.69 11.72
N SER A 37 9.30 -37.43 12.63
CA SER A 37 7.85 -37.40 12.82
C SER A 37 7.28 -36.03 13.19
N ALA A 38 8.06 -35.18 13.87
CA ALA A 38 7.64 -33.83 14.22
C ALA A 38 7.76 -32.89 13.02
N LEU A 39 8.77 -33.07 12.16
CA LEU A 39 8.86 -32.35 10.88
C LEU A 39 7.74 -32.76 9.92
N ASP A 40 7.41 -34.05 9.84
CA ASP A 40 6.28 -34.52 9.03
C ASP A 40 4.97 -33.85 9.49
N THR A 41 4.76 -33.80 10.81
CA THR A 41 3.60 -33.10 11.39
C THR A 41 3.62 -31.61 11.04
N LEU A 42 4.79 -30.97 11.07
CA LEU A 42 4.97 -29.54 10.82
C LEU A 42 4.70 -29.15 9.35
N HIS A 43 5.02 -30.03 8.40
CA HIS A 43 4.74 -29.84 6.97
C HIS A 43 3.39 -30.41 6.50
N THR A 44 2.62 -31.05 7.38
CA THR A 44 1.30 -31.60 7.04
C THR A 44 0.20 -30.55 7.28
N PRO A 45 -0.69 -30.29 6.31
CA PRO A 45 -1.85 -29.44 6.51
C PRO A 45 -2.74 -29.91 7.66
N GLY A 46 -3.41 -28.97 8.32
CA GLY A 46 -4.39 -29.30 9.36
C GLY A 46 -5.60 -30.08 8.83
N PRO A 47 -6.52 -30.53 9.70
CA PRO A 47 -7.69 -31.34 9.31
C PRO A 47 -8.62 -30.67 8.28
N ALA A 48 -8.60 -29.35 8.17
CA ALA A 48 -9.33 -28.60 7.15
C ALA A 48 -8.73 -28.77 5.74
N GLY A 49 -7.56 -29.41 5.63
CA GLY A 49 -6.80 -29.57 4.40
C GLY A 49 -6.19 -28.26 3.90
N GLY A 50 -5.84 -28.25 2.61
CA GLY A 50 -5.32 -27.09 1.90
C GLY A 50 -3.80 -27.04 1.82
N ASP A 51 -3.31 -25.87 1.41
CA ASP A 51 -1.93 -25.60 1.04
C ASP A 51 -1.18 -24.80 2.12
N TYR A 52 -1.62 -24.95 3.37
CA TYR A 52 -1.00 -24.33 4.54
C TYR A 52 -0.86 -25.34 5.68
N ALA A 53 0.37 -25.52 6.16
CA ALA A 53 0.73 -26.39 7.29
C ALA A 53 0.99 -25.57 8.56
N MET A 54 1.86 -26.03 9.46
CA MET A 54 2.19 -25.31 10.69
C MET A 54 3.19 -24.18 10.43
N GLY A 55 2.71 -23.10 9.81
CA GLY A 55 3.52 -21.92 9.51
C GLY A 55 4.25 -21.99 8.15
N TRP A 56 3.90 -22.95 7.30
CA TRP A 56 4.49 -23.14 5.98
C TRP A 56 3.41 -23.24 4.92
N ASP A 57 3.61 -22.52 3.83
CA ASP A 57 2.84 -22.65 2.60
C ASP A 57 3.37 -23.82 1.78
N LEU A 58 2.47 -24.52 1.08
CA LEU A 58 2.79 -25.70 0.28
C LEU A 58 2.33 -25.48 -1.16
N ASP A 59 3.27 -25.50 -2.11
CA ASP A 59 2.87 -25.61 -3.52
C ASP A 59 2.76 -27.08 -3.92
N ARG A 60 1.76 -27.39 -4.74
CA ARG A 60 1.47 -28.75 -5.17
C ARG A 60 1.29 -28.87 -6.68
N SER A 61 1.70 -30.02 -7.19
CA SER A 61 1.33 -30.53 -8.51
C SER A 61 0.64 -31.87 -8.35
N GLY A 62 -0.69 -31.88 -8.44
CA GLY A 62 -1.51 -33.01 -8.01
C GLY A 62 -1.35 -33.26 -6.50
N ASP A 63 -1.06 -34.51 -6.12
CA ASP A 63 -0.86 -34.88 -4.71
C ASP A 63 0.58 -34.62 -4.22
N ARG A 64 1.49 -34.23 -5.12
CA ARG A 64 2.91 -34.03 -4.80
C ARG A 64 3.16 -32.60 -4.35
N VAL A 65 3.79 -32.44 -3.18
CA VAL A 65 4.35 -31.17 -2.73
C VAL A 65 5.60 -30.87 -3.57
N THR A 66 5.58 -29.76 -4.30
CA THR A 66 6.69 -29.27 -5.12
C THR A 66 7.51 -28.23 -4.38
N ARG A 67 6.92 -27.55 -3.39
CA ARG A 67 7.58 -26.50 -2.62
C ARG A 67 6.99 -26.41 -1.23
N ILE A 68 7.86 -26.18 -0.24
CA ILE A 68 7.47 -25.83 1.13
C ILE A 68 8.14 -24.50 1.42
N HIS A 69 7.38 -23.44 1.68
CA HIS A 69 7.97 -22.11 1.82
C HIS A 69 7.33 -21.29 2.92
N HIS A 70 8.08 -20.30 3.39
CA HIS A 70 7.59 -19.29 4.30
C HIS A 70 8.32 -17.98 4.06
N GLY A 71 7.57 -16.90 4.16
CA GLY A 71 8.06 -15.56 3.90
C GLY A 71 7.72 -14.61 5.03
N GLY A 72 8.50 -13.54 5.10
CA GLY A 72 8.27 -12.45 6.02
C GLY A 72 8.65 -11.12 5.39
N ALA A 73 7.80 -10.12 5.58
CA ALA A 73 8.11 -8.74 5.30
C ALA A 73 7.74 -7.87 6.50
N LEU A 74 8.76 -7.27 7.09
CA LEU A 74 8.65 -6.10 7.97
C LEU A 74 9.01 -4.89 7.12
N PHE A 75 8.38 -3.74 7.35
CA PHE A 75 8.45 -2.58 6.45
C PHE A 75 9.85 -2.22 5.90
N THR A 76 10.92 -2.48 6.67
CA THR A 76 12.32 -2.21 6.29
C THR A 76 13.18 -3.46 6.09
N ALA A 77 12.63 -4.66 6.23
CA ALA A 77 13.39 -5.91 6.11
C ALA A 77 12.49 -7.06 5.68
N SER A 78 12.97 -7.89 4.77
CA SER A 78 12.20 -9.03 4.33
C SER A 78 13.07 -10.26 4.11
N ALA A 79 12.45 -11.44 4.16
CA ALA A 79 13.12 -12.70 3.98
C ALA A 79 12.16 -13.73 3.39
N GLU A 80 12.71 -14.63 2.59
CA GLU A 80 12.01 -15.82 2.11
C GLU A 80 12.86 -17.04 2.34
N GLN A 81 12.19 -18.16 2.61
CA GLN A 81 12.81 -19.46 2.71
C GLN A 81 11.97 -20.50 1.99
N ILE A 82 12.63 -21.36 1.23
CA ILE A 82 12.03 -22.41 0.42
C ILE A 82 12.79 -23.72 0.63
N LEU A 83 12.05 -24.81 0.72
CA LEU A 83 12.51 -26.16 0.49
C LEU A 83 11.91 -26.66 -0.83
N LEU A 84 12.79 -27.12 -1.71
CA LEU A 84 12.46 -27.85 -2.94
C LEU A 84 12.71 -29.33 -2.66
N PRO A 85 11.66 -30.15 -2.46
CA PRO A 85 11.82 -31.58 -2.23
C PRO A 85 12.50 -32.23 -3.44
N GLY A 86 13.50 -33.08 -3.16
CA GLY A 86 14.14 -33.87 -4.21
C GLY A 86 13.20 -34.92 -4.79
N GLU A 87 13.44 -35.32 -6.05
CA GLU A 87 12.69 -36.37 -6.72
C GLU A 87 13.49 -37.68 -6.73
N GLY A 88 12.80 -38.83 -6.68
CA GLY A 88 13.42 -40.13 -6.97
C GLY A 88 14.57 -40.56 -6.04
N GLY A 89 14.71 -39.95 -4.87
CA GLY A 89 15.80 -40.23 -3.92
C GLY A 89 17.00 -39.29 -4.01
N GLU A 90 16.96 -38.29 -4.91
CA GLU A 90 17.96 -37.21 -4.94
C GLU A 90 17.76 -36.24 -3.77
N PRO A 91 18.84 -35.61 -3.27
CA PRO A 91 18.73 -34.57 -2.25
C PRO A 91 18.01 -33.35 -2.81
N GLY A 92 17.07 -32.82 -2.02
CA GLY A 92 16.40 -31.56 -2.30
C GLY A 92 17.30 -30.35 -2.02
N TYR A 93 16.78 -29.16 -2.32
CA TYR A 93 17.47 -27.90 -2.09
C TYR A 93 16.73 -27.03 -1.06
N GLY A 94 17.49 -26.29 -0.26
CA GLY A 94 16.99 -25.21 0.59
C GLY A 94 17.52 -23.87 0.07
N ILE A 95 16.63 -22.89 -0.10
CA ILE A 95 16.98 -21.53 -0.55
C ILE A 95 16.51 -20.56 0.52
N ALA A 96 17.40 -19.69 0.99
CA ALA A 96 17.06 -18.61 1.90
C ALA A 96 17.63 -17.28 1.38
N VAL A 97 16.80 -16.24 1.41
CA VAL A 97 17.21 -14.87 1.08
C VAL A 97 16.76 -13.93 2.19
N ALA A 98 17.58 -12.93 2.48
CA ALA A 98 17.28 -11.89 3.45
C ALA A 98 17.69 -10.53 2.88
N PHE A 99 16.80 -9.56 3.04
CA PHE A 99 16.93 -8.20 2.51
C PHE A 99 16.80 -7.19 3.63
N ASN A 100 17.61 -6.13 3.57
CA ASN A 100 17.49 -4.94 4.41
C ASN A 100 16.52 -3.91 3.81
N SER A 101 15.54 -4.39 3.05
CA SER A 101 14.48 -3.62 2.44
C SER A 101 13.27 -4.51 2.27
N ALA A 102 12.07 -3.95 2.37
CA ALA A 102 10.86 -4.58 1.86
C ALA A 102 10.28 -3.68 0.77
N GLY A 103 10.05 -4.25 -0.42
CA GLY A 103 9.37 -3.51 -1.49
C GLY A 103 7.93 -3.22 -1.08
N ALA A 104 7.40 -2.05 -1.48
CA ALA A 104 6.03 -1.65 -1.18
C ALA A 104 4.97 -2.68 -1.61
N LEU A 105 5.30 -3.50 -2.60
CA LEU A 105 4.45 -4.52 -3.19
C LEU A 105 5.01 -5.95 -3.01
N GLY A 106 6.16 -6.11 -2.34
CA GLY A 106 6.81 -7.42 -2.13
C GLY A 106 7.36 -8.10 -3.40
N ALA A 107 7.22 -7.47 -4.57
CA ALA A 107 7.50 -8.09 -5.86
C ALA A 107 9.00 -8.42 -6.07
N GLU A 108 9.90 -7.59 -5.55
CA GLU A 108 11.34 -7.73 -5.76
C GLU A 108 11.90 -8.98 -5.10
N GLN A 109 11.51 -9.22 -3.84
CA GLN A 109 11.89 -10.39 -3.06
C GLN A 109 11.41 -11.68 -3.72
N MET A 110 10.15 -11.72 -4.15
CA MET A 110 9.58 -12.84 -4.91
C MET A 110 10.36 -13.07 -6.19
N THR A 111 10.63 -12.02 -6.97
CA THR A 111 11.34 -12.19 -8.24
C THR A 111 12.76 -12.71 -8.07
N ILE A 112 13.46 -12.29 -7.01
CA ILE A 112 14.81 -12.79 -6.72
C ILE A 112 14.76 -14.26 -6.33
N ILE A 113 13.83 -14.65 -5.44
CA ILE A 113 13.80 -16.04 -4.99
C ILE A 113 13.33 -16.99 -6.08
N GLU A 114 12.35 -16.61 -6.90
CA GLU A 114 11.95 -17.42 -8.07
C GLU A 114 13.09 -17.57 -9.08
N GLY A 115 13.89 -16.52 -9.30
CA GLY A 115 15.08 -16.63 -10.14
C GLY A 115 16.13 -17.60 -9.58
N LEU A 116 16.27 -17.69 -8.26
CA LEU A 116 17.16 -18.67 -7.63
C LEU A 116 16.60 -20.10 -7.77
N VAL A 117 15.29 -20.29 -7.62
CA VAL A 117 14.62 -21.57 -7.88
C VAL A 117 14.87 -22.03 -9.32
N GLU A 118 14.66 -21.14 -10.30
CA GLU A 118 14.90 -21.43 -11.72
C GLU A 118 16.35 -21.86 -11.98
N ILE A 119 17.33 -21.18 -11.36
CA ILE A 119 18.75 -21.56 -11.49
C ILE A 119 19.01 -22.95 -10.89
N VAL A 120 18.48 -23.22 -9.70
CA VAL A 120 18.67 -24.48 -8.97
C VAL A 120 18.02 -25.66 -9.70
N GLU A 121 16.85 -25.45 -10.31
CA GLU A 121 16.15 -26.45 -11.11
C GLU A 121 16.74 -26.61 -12.54
N GLY A 122 17.78 -25.85 -12.88
CA GLY A 122 18.50 -25.98 -14.16
C GLY A 122 17.88 -25.20 -15.33
N GLY A 123 16.95 -24.27 -15.06
CA GLY A 123 16.29 -23.42 -16.06
C GLY A 123 17.20 -22.42 -16.78
N GLY A 124 18.42 -22.22 -16.29
CA GLY A 124 19.41 -21.32 -16.89
C GLY A 124 19.35 -19.90 -16.31
N GLN A 125 19.49 -18.88 -17.16
CA GLN A 125 19.54 -17.48 -16.71
C GLN A 125 18.11 -16.92 -16.56
N PRO A 126 17.71 -16.48 -15.35
CA PRO A 126 16.38 -15.91 -15.14
C PRO A 126 16.14 -14.65 -15.96
N ALA A 127 14.89 -14.45 -16.35
CA ALA A 127 14.47 -13.24 -17.06
C ALA A 127 14.69 -11.98 -16.21
N ALA A 128 14.97 -10.86 -16.87
CA ALA A 128 15.11 -9.58 -16.17
C ALA A 128 13.81 -9.20 -15.43
N PRO A 129 13.88 -8.82 -14.14
CA PRO A 129 12.69 -8.51 -13.36
C PRO A 129 11.96 -7.29 -13.90
N VAL A 130 10.63 -7.34 -13.84
CA VAL A 130 9.82 -6.12 -14.06
C VAL A 130 10.08 -5.16 -12.91
N ARG A 131 10.35 -3.89 -13.22
CA ARG A 131 10.67 -2.85 -12.22
C ARG A 131 9.40 -2.29 -11.57
N VAL A 132 8.61 -3.15 -10.92
CA VAL A 132 7.27 -2.82 -10.40
C VAL A 132 7.29 -1.65 -9.43
N THR A 133 8.21 -1.62 -8.46
CA THR A 133 8.32 -0.47 -7.53
C THR A 133 8.66 0.82 -8.25
N ALA A 134 9.60 0.81 -9.20
CA ALA A 134 9.97 2.01 -9.96
C ALA A 134 8.81 2.56 -10.81
N ILE A 135 8.04 1.68 -11.45
CA ILE A 135 6.85 2.05 -12.23
C ILE A 135 5.77 2.65 -11.30
N SER A 136 5.54 2.00 -10.16
CA SER A 136 4.56 2.43 -9.17
C SER A 136 4.92 3.80 -8.56
N ASP A 137 6.19 4.03 -8.23
CA ASP A 137 6.67 5.31 -7.73
C ASP A 137 6.60 6.41 -8.79
N ALA A 138 6.91 6.10 -10.05
CA ALA A 138 6.73 7.04 -11.15
C ALA A 138 5.25 7.43 -11.33
N ALA A 139 4.34 6.47 -11.20
CA ALA A 139 2.90 6.74 -11.21
C ALA A 139 2.48 7.65 -10.04
N MET A 140 2.98 7.40 -8.82
CA MET A 140 2.74 8.27 -7.67
C MET A 140 3.26 9.68 -7.89
N ALA A 141 4.47 9.83 -8.45
CA ALA A 141 5.04 11.14 -8.77
C ALA A 141 4.15 11.94 -9.75
N VAL A 142 3.62 11.28 -10.78
CA VAL A 142 2.66 11.90 -11.72
C VAL A 142 1.38 12.31 -11.01
N LEU A 143 0.83 11.47 -10.13
CA LEU A 143 -0.38 11.78 -9.37
C LEU A 143 -0.16 12.94 -8.38
N ILE A 144 1.00 13.03 -7.75
CA ILE A 144 1.40 14.16 -6.89
C ILE A 144 1.43 15.45 -7.71
N ALA A 145 2.12 15.44 -8.86
CA ALA A 145 2.18 16.60 -9.75
C ALA A 145 0.78 17.02 -10.22
N ALA A 146 -0.06 16.06 -10.61
CA ALA A 146 -1.44 16.31 -11.01
C ALA A 146 -2.27 16.93 -9.88
N ALA A 147 -2.16 16.41 -8.64
CA ALA A 147 -2.86 16.96 -7.48
C ALA A 147 -2.47 18.42 -7.20
N LEU A 148 -1.17 18.75 -7.29
CA LEU A 148 -0.66 20.11 -7.13
C LEU A 148 -1.17 21.05 -8.23
N VAL A 149 -1.02 20.66 -9.50
CA VAL A 149 -1.44 21.48 -10.65
C VAL A 149 -2.95 21.72 -10.63
N VAL A 150 -3.75 20.65 -10.47
CA VAL A 150 -5.21 20.76 -10.43
C VAL A 150 -5.67 21.55 -9.20
N GLY A 151 -5.03 21.33 -8.05
CA GLY A 151 -5.26 22.09 -6.82
C GLY A 151 -5.06 23.59 -7.04
N ALA A 152 -3.88 23.98 -7.54
CA ALA A 152 -3.52 25.37 -7.83
C ALA A 152 -4.49 26.02 -8.83
N LEU A 153 -4.81 25.34 -9.94
CA LEU A 153 -5.77 25.84 -10.93
C LEU A 153 -7.17 26.03 -10.32
N ARG A 154 -7.62 25.11 -9.45
CA ARG A 154 -8.93 25.20 -8.79
C ARG A 154 -8.99 26.28 -7.72
N VAL A 155 -7.89 26.52 -6.99
CA VAL A 155 -7.77 27.66 -6.05
C VAL A 155 -7.83 28.98 -6.82
N ARG A 156 -7.05 29.12 -7.91
CA ARG A 156 -7.08 30.33 -8.76
C ARG A 156 -8.47 30.60 -9.34
N ARG A 157 -9.23 29.56 -9.67
CA ARG A 157 -10.60 29.66 -10.21
C ARG A 157 -11.69 29.72 -9.11
N ALA A 158 -11.33 29.77 -7.83
CA ALA A 158 -12.29 29.71 -6.71
C ALA A 158 -13.25 30.91 -6.69
N GLY A 159 -12.75 32.13 -6.97
CA GLY A 159 -13.60 33.32 -7.04
C GLY A 159 -14.65 33.25 -8.16
N ALA A 160 -14.25 32.83 -9.37
CA ALA A 160 -15.18 32.64 -10.48
C ALA A 160 -16.21 31.53 -10.20
N TRP A 161 -15.80 30.47 -9.49
CA TRP A 161 -16.72 29.45 -9.02
C TRP A 161 -17.74 30.00 -8.00
N ALA A 162 -17.28 30.80 -7.03
CA ALA A 162 -18.13 31.39 -6.00
C ALA A 162 -19.19 32.32 -6.60
N ARG A 163 -18.81 33.22 -7.52
CA ARG A 163 -19.76 34.11 -8.22
C ARG A 163 -20.90 33.35 -8.90
N ARG A 164 -20.58 32.26 -9.61
CA ARG A 164 -21.59 31.43 -10.29
C ARG A 164 -22.50 30.66 -9.34
N ARG A 165 -22.08 30.46 -8.09
CA ARG A 165 -22.73 29.57 -7.12
C ARG A 165 -23.33 30.31 -5.93
N ALA A 166 -23.05 31.60 -5.75
CA ALA A 166 -23.46 32.40 -4.60
C ALA A 166 -24.98 32.35 -4.33
N ARG A 167 -25.78 32.33 -5.41
CA ARG A 167 -27.25 32.29 -5.37
C ARG A 167 -27.87 30.89 -5.24
N ARG A 168 -27.07 29.83 -5.22
CA ARG A 168 -27.58 28.45 -5.04
C ARG A 168 -28.02 28.23 -3.58
N SER A 169 -28.99 27.33 -3.39
CA SER A 169 -29.41 26.88 -2.06
C SER A 169 -28.28 26.16 -1.33
N ALA A 170 -28.29 26.22 0.00
CA ALA A 170 -27.31 25.56 0.87
C ALA A 170 -27.07 24.06 0.57
N PRO A 171 -28.09 23.20 0.38
CA PRO A 171 -27.86 21.77 0.12
C PRO A 171 -27.11 21.52 -1.19
N LEU A 172 -27.41 22.30 -2.25
CA LEU A 172 -26.69 22.18 -3.52
C LEU A 172 -25.23 22.61 -3.39
N LEU A 173 -24.92 23.57 -2.51
CA LEU A 173 -23.54 23.96 -2.23
C LEU A 173 -22.79 22.85 -1.50
N VAL A 174 -23.39 22.28 -0.45
CA VAL A 174 -22.83 21.14 0.29
C VAL A 174 -22.50 19.99 -0.66
N LEU A 175 -23.45 19.59 -1.51
CA LEU A 175 -23.24 18.50 -2.48
C LEU A 175 -22.05 18.76 -3.41
N THR A 176 -21.73 20.02 -3.67
CA THR A 176 -20.63 20.38 -4.60
C THR A 176 -19.29 20.58 -3.92
N LEU A 177 -19.30 20.73 -2.59
CA LEU A 177 -18.11 20.83 -1.75
C LEU A 177 -17.75 19.47 -1.14
N ALA A 178 -18.74 18.64 -0.81
CA ALA A 178 -18.59 17.35 -0.15
C ALA A 178 -17.56 16.41 -0.83
N PRO A 179 -17.49 16.29 -2.17
CA PRO A 179 -16.47 15.45 -2.81
C PRO A 179 -15.01 15.85 -2.49
N ARG A 180 -14.75 17.07 -2.01
CA ARG A 180 -13.41 17.52 -1.59
C ARG A 180 -13.00 17.00 -0.22
N LEU A 181 -13.95 16.46 0.55
CA LEU A 181 -13.67 15.80 1.82
C LEU A 181 -13.13 14.38 1.59
N VAL A 182 -13.37 13.78 0.42
CA VAL A 182 -12.92 12.41 0.11
C VAL A 182 -11.40 12.27 0.22
N PRO A 183 -10.55 13.10 -0.43
CA PRO A 183 -9.10 12.96 -0.29
C PRO A 183 -8.59 13.20 1.14
N VAL A 184 -9.26 14.08 1.89
CA VAL A 184 -8.93 14.33 3.30
C VAL A 184 -9.27 13.10 4.15
N ALA A 185 -10.46 12.53 3.98
CA ALA A 185 -10.89 11.34 4.68
C ALA A 185 -10.02 10.13 4.33
N LEU A 186 -9.69 9.93 3.05
CA LEU A 186 -8.80 8.86 2.59
C LEU A 186 -7.41 9.00 3.19
N CYS A 187 -6.86 10.21 3.27
CA CYS A 187 -5.58 10.46 3.93
C CYS A 187 -5.68 10.12 5.42
N LEU A 188 -6.68 10.63 6.15
CA LEU A 188 -6.82 10.38 7.59
C LEU A 188 -7.04 8.89 7.92
N LEU A 189 -7.76 8.18 7.06
CA LEU A 189 -8.07 6.77 7.20
C LEU A 189 -7.03 5.85 6.53
N LEU A 190 -5.94 6.40 5.98
CA LEU A 190 -4.97 5.63 5.19
C LEU A 190 -4.44 4.40 5.96
N PRO A 191 -3.98 4.50 7.23
CA PRO A 191 -3.50 3.32 7.94
C PRO A 191 -4.60 2.30 8.20
N ALA A 192 -5.84 2.74 8.51
CA ALA A 192 -6.96 1.84 8.72
C ALA A 192 -7.35 1.09 7.43
N ILE A 193 -7.37 1.79 6.29
CA ILE A 193 -7.62 1.20 4.97
C ILE A 193 -6.51 0.20 4.62
N ALA A 194 -5.25 0.58 4.84
CA ALA A 194 -4.10 -0.30 4.61
C ALA A 194 -4.17 -1.55 5.49
N GLY A 195 -4.55 -1.42 6.76
CA GLY A 195 -4.72 -2.53 7.70
C GLY A 195 -5.81 -3.51 7.24
N LEU A 196 -6.95 -3.00 6.78
CA LEU A 196 -8.03 -3.82 6.21
C LEU A 196 -7.55 -4.59 4.98
N VAL A 197 -6.85 -3.93 4.05
CA VAL A 197 -6.33 -4.55 2.83
C VAL A 197 -5.28 -5.64 3.15
N MET A 198 -4.50 -5.46 4.22
CA MET A 198 -3.48 -6.43 4.64
C MET A 198 -4.01 -7.52 5.60
N GLY A 199 -5.32 -7.77 5.62
CA GLY A 199 -5.92 -8.84 6.42
C GLY A 199 -6.18 -8.44 7.87
N ALA A 200 -6.69 -7.23 8.09
CA ALA A 200 -6.97 -6.65 9.41
C ALA A 200 -5.73 -6.52 10.31
N ARG A 201 -4.59 -6.15 9.73
CA ARG A 201 -3.35 -5.85 10.48
C ARG A 201 -3.41 -4.44 11.09
N ASP A 202 -2.78 -4.28 12.25
CA ASP A 202 -2.56 -2.97 12.86
C ASP A 202 -1.46 -2.22 12.12
N VAL A 203 -1.86 -1.34 11.20
CA VAL A 203 -0.94 -0.49 10.44
C VAL A 203 -0.92 0.89 11.06
N THR A 204 0.27 1.33 11.46
CA THR A 204 0.51 2.70 11.94
C THR A 204 0.87 3.63 10.78
N TRP A 205 0.85 4.94 11.03
CA TRP A 205 1.39 5.92 10.07
C TRP A 205 2.88 5.71 9.78
N GLU A 206 3.65 5.31 10.79
CA GLU A 206 5.06 4.98 10.66
C GLU A 206 5.27 3.78 9.74
N ALA A 207 4.49 2.70 9.96
CA ALA A 207 4.46 1.53 9.10
C ALA A 207 4.10 1.89 7.64
N ALA A 208 3.07 2.72 7.43
CA ALA A 208 2.68 3.17 6.10
C ALA A 208 3.79 3.98 5.41
N TRP A 209 4.48 4.85 6.17
CA TRP A 209 5.61 5.64 5.67
C TRP A 209 6.77 4.75 5.24
N TYR A 210 7.17 3.78 6.07
CA TYR A 210 8.25 2.86 5.72
C TYR A 210 7.87 1.91 4.57
N GLY A 211 6.62 1.47 4.51
CA GLY A 211 6.15 0.56 3.47
C GLY A 211 6.05 1.22 2.10
N TRP A 212 5.49 2.44 2.01
CA TRP A 212 5.36 3.13 0.73
C TRP A 212 5.35 4.66 0.87
N PRO A 213 6.53 5.31 0.97
CA PRO A 213 6.63 6.75 1.18
C PRO A 213 5.90 7.57 0.10
N ALA A 214 6.00 7.16 -1.17
CA ALA A 214 5.38 7.88 -2.29
C ALA A 214 3.85 7.92 -2.19
N LEU A 215 3.21 6.84 -1.74
CA LEU A 215 1.76 6.79 -1.51
C LEU A 215 1.35 7.73 -0.38
N VAL A 216 2.10 7.77 0.72
CA VAL A 216 1.84 8.67 1.85
C VAL A 216 1.97 10.14 1.41
N VAL A 217 3.05 10.49 0.71
CA VAL A 217 3.26 11.85 0.18
C VAL A 217 2.10 12.23 -0.74
N TRP A 218 1.69 11.35 -1.63
CA TRP A 218 0.54 11.58 -2.51
C TRP A 218 -0.75 11.84 -1.72
N ALA A 219 -1.07 11.00 -0.73
CA ALA A 219 -2.28 11.15 0.08
C ALA A 219 -2.30 12.49 0.82
N VAL A 220 -1.18 12.88 1.43
CA VAL A 220 -1.05 14.18 2.14
C VAL A 220 -1.19 15.35 1.17
N VAL A 221 -0.52 15.30 0.02
CA VAL A 221 -0.60 16.37 -1.00
C VAL A 221 -2.01 16.50 -1.56
N ALA A 222 -2.68 15.38 -1.86
CA ALA A 222 -4.04 15.36 -2.38
C ALA A 222 -5.05 15.91 -1.34
N ALA A 223 -4.87 15.56 -0.06
CA ALA A 223 -5.67 16.10 1.04
C ALA A 223 -5.44 17.60 1.21
N ALA A 224 -4.19 18.06 1.25
CA ALA A 224 -3.83 19.46 1.39
C ALA A 224 -4.36 20.31 0.21
N ALA A 225 -4.19 19.85 -1.02
CA ALA A 225 -4.73 20.51 -2.21
C ALA A 225 -6.27 20.59 -2.16
N SER A 226 -6.94 19.53 -1.72
CA SER A 226 -8.40 19.49 -1.60
C SER A 226 -8.92 20.43 -0.51
N ALA A 227 -8.25 20.47 0.64
CA ALA A 227 -8.54 21.38 1.74
C ALA A 227 -8.33 22.84 1.33
N ALA A 228 -7.23 23.15 0.62
CA ALA A 228 -6.96 24.49 0.10
C ALA A 228 -8.04 24.97 -0.87
N VAL A 229 -8.49 24.10 -1.80
CA VAL A 229 -9.60 24.41 -2.71
C VAL A 229 -10.91 24.61 -1.95
N LEU A 230 -11.21 23.79 -0.94
CA LEU A 230 -12.40 23.93 -0.11
C LEU A 230 -12.39 25.27 0.64
N ALA A 231 -11.29 25.59 1.33
CA ALA A 231 -11.11 26.84 2.05
C ALA A 231 -11.25 28.05 1.12
N ALA A 232 -10.55 28.07 -0.02
CA ALA A 232 -10.63 29.15 -0.99
C ALA A 232 -12.07 29.36 -1.49
N ARG A 233 -12.80 28.28 -1.79
CA ARG A 233 -14.18 28.36 -2.26
C ARG A 233 -15.13 28.87 -1.18
N VAL A 234 -14.98 28.43 0.06
CA VAL A 234 -15.80 28.90 1.19
C VAL A 234 -15.53 30.38 1.46
N LEU A 235 -14.26 30.80 1.52
CA LEU A 235 -13.87 32.19 1.73
C LEU A 235 -14.44 33.11 0.64
N HIS A 236 -14.31 32.73 -0.64
CA HIS A 236 -14.89 33.50 -1.74
C HIS A 236 -16.42 33.49 -1.71
N LEU A 237 -17.06 32.37 -1.38
CA LEU A 237 -18.52 32.30 -1.28
C LEU A 237 -19.08 33.19 -0.16
N VAL A 238 -18.42 33.22 1.00
CA VAL A 238 -18.78 34.11 2.12
C VAL A 238 -18.63 35.58 1.71
N ARG A 239 -17.54 35.93 1.00
CA ARG A 239 -17.33 37.29 0.47
C ARG A 239 -18.44 37.69 -0.50
N GLU A 240 -18.74 36.86 -1.50
CA GLU A 240 -19.78 37.14 -2.51
C GLU A 240 -21.19 37.25 -1.91
N ARG A 241 -21.49 36.51 -0.83
CA ARG A 241 -22.79 36.61 -0.13
C ARG A 241 -22.90 37.81 0.79
N ARG A 242 -21.78 38.34 1.28
CA ARG A 242 -21.74 39.54 2.13
C ARG A 242 -21.71 40.84 1.32
N SER A 243 -21.32 40.80 0.06
CA SER A 243 -21.36 41.96 -0.82
C SER A 243 -22.82 42.46 -0.96
N PRO A 244 -23.13 43.71 -0.58
CA PRO A 244 -24.46 44.27 -0.76
C PRO A 244 -24.85 44.26 -2.25
N ALA A 245 -26.13 44.00 -2.54
CA ALA A 245 -26.63 44.11 -3.90
C ALA A 245 -26.31 45.53 -4.44
N PRO A 246 -25.81 45.67 -5.68
CA PRO A 246 -25.60 46.99 -6.27
C PRO A 246 -26.93 47.77 -6.21
N PRO A 247 -26.89 49.07 -5.86
CA PRO A 247 -28.09 49.88 -5.81
C PRO A 247 -28.82 49.80 -7.15
N ASP A 248 -30.13 49.57 -7.07
CA ASP A 248 -31.00 49.32 -8.19
C ASP A 248 -30.95 50.51 -9.17
N ALA A 249 -30.25 50.34 -10.29
CA ALA A 249 -30.12 51.35 -11.34
C ALA A 249 -31.46 51.62 -12.07
N THR A 250 -32.54 50.95 -11.67
CA THR A 250 -33.89 51.14 -12.20
C THR A 250 -34.74 52.12 -11.40
N ARG A 251 -34.24 52.70 -10.29
CA ARG A 251 -35.00 53.73 -9.57
C ARG A 251 -34.93 55.05 -10.37
N PRO A 252 -36.03 55.52 -10.99
CA PRO A 252 -36.01 56.77 -11.74
C PRO A 252 -35.67 57.94 -10.80
N PRO A 253 -34.93 58.96 -11.29
CA PRO A 253 -34.58 60.12 -10.48
C PRO A 253 -35.85 60.77 -9.94
N ALA A 254 -35.84 61.10 -8.64
CA ALA A 254 -36.96 61.77 -7.99
C ALA A 254 -37.34 63.05 -8.77
N PRO A 255 -38.64 63.31 -9.02
CA PRO A 255 -39.06 64.49 -9.78
C PRO A 255 -38.61 65.77 -9.05
N ARG A 256 -38.02 66.70 -9.81
CA ARG A 256 -37.61 68.01 -9.29
C ARG A 256 -38.85 68.78 -8.83
N PRO A 257 -38.83 69.44 -7.65
CA PRO A 257 -39.92 70.30 -7.22
C PRO A 257 -40.04 71.49 -8.18
N THR A 258 -41.22 71.67 -8.76
CA THR A 258 -41.57 72.86 -9.54
C THR A 258 -41.73 74.07 -8.62
N PRO A 259 -41.17 75.24 -8.94
CA PRO A 259 -41.38 76.44 -8.16
C PRO A 259 -42.84 76.91 -8.31
N ALA A 260 -43.49 77.17 -7.17
CA ALA A 260 -44.81 77.79 -7.14
C ALA A 260 -44.68 79.28 -7.56
N THR A 261 -45.49 79.68 -8.53
CA THR A 261 -45.82 81.08 -8.84
C THR A 261 -47.16 81.42 -8.24
#